data_AF-A0A094G2G8-F1
#
_entry.id   AF-A0A094G2G8-F1
#
_cell.length_a   1.000
_cell.length_b   1.000
_cell.length_c   1.000
_cell.angle_alpha   90.00
_cell.angle_beta   90.00
_cell.angle_gamma   90.00
#
_symmetry.space_group_name_H-M   'P 1'
#
loop_
_entity.id
_entity.type
_entity.pdbx_description
1 polymer ?
#
loop_
_entity_poly.entity_id
_entity_poly.type
_entity_poly.pdbx_seq_one_letter_code
_entity_poly.pdbx_strand_id
1 'polypeptide(L)'
;MGTRHLICVFYRGRFVVAQYGQLDGYPEVQGLKVLAFLRNADNIEKFKQGLEHTYTPTDAEVEEFEQTMAKLDQEFWAAPVPGKEFDRKRKAVCPSLSRDTSAEILEVVANATAGAPVPIRLDLEFIHDGLFCEWAYVVDLDAEVLEVFCGIEEEYEGSSQRFKDVPGAVEKEVPSLLKAYAFAELPVTDDECIAGIKAAIEQRRERQKEARRKRKE
;
A
#
# COMPACT_ATOMS: atom_id res chain seq x y z
N MET A 1 -1.86 -5.03 -17.83
CA MET A 1 -0.74 -4.32 -17.19
C MET A 1 -1.36 -3.19 -16.39
N GLY A 2 -1.12 -3.15 -15.08
CA GLY A 2 -1.64 -2.13 -14.18
C GLY A 2 -0.54 -1.71 -13.21
N THR A 3 -0.71 -0.54 -12.62
CA THR A 3 0.28 0.06 -11.72
C THR A 3 0.25 -0.64 -10.37
N ARG A 4 1.37 -1.24 -9.98
CA ARG A 4 1.49 -2.01 -8.73
C ARG A 4 1.99 -1.13 -7.60
N HIS A 5 1.56 -1.46 -6.40
CA HIS A 5 1.78 -0.58 -5.25
C HIS A 5 1.74 -1.33 -3.92
N LEU A 6 2.09 -0.62 -2.84
CA LEU A 6 1.91 -1.07 -1.46
C LEU A 6 0.96 -0.15 -0.68
N ILE A 7 0.14 -0.76 0.17
CA ILE A 7 -0.58 -0.08 1.24
C ILE A 7 -0.01 -0.59 2.56
N CYS A 8 0.70 0.29 3.27
CA CYS A 8 1.38 -0.04 4.50
C CYS A 8 0.73 0.67 5.68
N VAL A 9 0.72 0.01 6.83
CA VAL A 9 0.37 0.63 8.11
C VAL A 9 1.48 0.39 9.11
N PHE A 10 1.95 1.46 9.72
CA PHE A 10 2.95 1.46 10.78
C PHE A 10 2.26 1.79 12.11
N TYR A 11 2.44 0.96 13.12
CA TYR A 11 1.83 1.12 14.43
C TYR A 11 2.58 0.36 15.50
N ARG A 12 2.72 0.96 16.69
CA ARG A 12 3.50 0.43 17.83
C ARG A 12 4.94 0.08 17.44
N GLY A 13 5.59 0.95 16.66
CA GLY A 13 7.00 0.83 16.30
C GLY A 13 7.32 -0.22 15.23
N ARG A 14 6.31 -0.77 14.53
CA ARG A 14 6.51 -1.74 13.46
C ARG A 14 5.46 -1.64 12.37
N PHE A 15 5.75 -2.23 11.21
CA PHE A 15 4.72 -2.48 10.20
C PHE A 15 3.76 -3.57 10.69
N VAL A 16 2.47 -3.26 10.64
CA VAL A 16 1.38 -4.17 10.98
C VAL A 16 0.58 -4.59 9.75
N VAL A 17 0.66 -3.84 8.65
CA VAL A 17 0.10 -4.17 7.33
C VAL A 17 1.10 -3.75 6.26
N ALA A 18 1.26 -4.58 5.24
CA ALA A 18 1.98 -4.26 4.00
C ALA A 18 1.35 -5.03 2.84
N GLN A 19 0.24 -4.50 2.34
CA GLN A 19 -0.60 -5.11 1.33
C GLN A 19 -0.05 -4.81 -0.07
N TYR A 20 0.35 -5.86 -0.79
CA TYR A 20 0.57 -5.76 -2.24
C TYR A 20 -0.73 -5.50 -2.99
N GLY A 21 -0.69 -4.54 -3.92
CA GLY A 21 -1.78 -4.21 -4.83
C GLY A 21 -1.37 -4.37 -6.30
N GLN A 22 -2.18 -5.08 -7.09
CA GLN A 22 -1.86 -5.40 -8.48
C GLN A 22 -2.19 -4.30 -9.49
N LEU A 23 -3.22 -3.49 -9.20
CA LEU A 23 -3.88 -2.59 -10.15
C LEU A 23 -4.04 -1.17 -9.60
N ASP A 24 -3.94 -0.20 -10.51
CA ASP A 24 -4.28 1.20 -10.32
C ASP A 24 -3.69 1.88 -9.08
N GLY A 25 -2.42 1.63 -8.76
CA GLY A 25 -1.72 2.23 -7.61
C GLY A 25 -1.58 3.75 -7.58
N TYR A 26 -2.05 4.45 -8.61
CA TYR A 26 -1.97 5.90 -8.72
C TYR A 26 -2.69 6.64 -7.58
N PRO A 27 -2.25 7.87 -7.26
CA PRO A 27 -2.90 8.71 -6.25
C PRO A 27 -4.39 8.91 -6.51
N GLU A 28 -4.77 9.09 -7.77
CA GLU A 28 -6.15 9.30 -8.21
C GLU A 28 -7.10 8.13 -7.91
N VAL A 29 -6.56 6.96 -7.56
CA VAL A 29 -7.37 5.76 -7.25
C VAL A 29 -7.08 5.29 -5.83
N GLN A 30 -5.91 4.67 -5.60
CA GLN A 30 -5.61 4.05 -4.31
C GLN A 30 -5.24 5.11 -3.26
N GLY A 31 -4.53 6.17 -3.67
CA GLY A 31 -4.23 7.30 -2.78
C GLY A 31 -5.48 7.98 -2.24
N LEU A 32 -6.47 8.24 -3.10
CA LEU A 32 -7.76 8.80 -2.69
C LEU A 32 -8.57 7.85 -1.80
N LYS A 33 -8.52 6.53 -2.02
CA LYS A 33 -9.14 5.56 -1.11
C LYS A 33 -8.51 5.60 0.29
N VAL A 34 -7.17 5.62 0.37
CA VAL A 34 -6.47 5.79 1.66
C VAL A 34 -6.84 7.11 2.32
N LEU A 35 -6.84 8.21 1.56
CA LEU A 35 -7.19 9.53 2.07
C LEU A 35 -8.63 9.58 2.58
N ALA A 36 -9.59 9.02 1.83
CA ALA A 36 -10.99 8.95 2.23
C ALA A 36 -11.16 8.15 3.53
N PHE A 37 -10.41 7.05 3.69
CA PHE A 37 -10.39 6.28 4.92
C PHE A 37 -9.92 7.13 6.11
N LEU A 38 -8.81 7.86 5.94
CA LEU A 38 -8.17 8.65 7.02
C LEU A 38 -8.94 9.92 7.40
N ARG A 39 -9.69 10.53 6.46
CA ARG A 39 -10.52 11.71 6.74
C ARG A 39 -11.61 11.44 7.78
N ASN A 40 -11.96 10.18 8.03
CA ASN A 40 -12.93 9.81 9.06
C ASN A 40 -12.21 9.26 10.30
N ALA A 41 -12.21 10.01 11.40
CA ALA A 41 -11.57 9.61 12.65
C ALA A 41 -12.13 8.27 13.20
N ASP A 42 -13.42 7.98 12.99
CA ASP A 42 -14.02 6.72 13.43
C ASP A 42 -13.40 5.51 12.71
N ASN A 43 -12.94 5.68 11.47
CA ASN A 43 -12.29 4.60 10.73
C ASN A 43 -10.93 4.26 11.35
N ILE A 44 -10.19 5.24 11.83
CA ILE A 44 -8.89 5.04 12.48
C ILE A 44 -9.08 4.24 13.78
N GLU A 45 -10.07 4.62 14.60
CA GLU A 45 -10.35 3.90 15.85
C GLU A 45 -10.86 2.48 15.61
N LYS A 46 -11.76 2.28 14.63
CA LYS A 46 -12.18 0.94 14.20
C LYS A 46 -11.01 0.11 13.68
N PHE A 47 -10.10 0.72 12.92
CA PHE A 47 -8.90 0.04 12.44
C PHE A 47 -8.02 -0.45 13.60
N LYS A 48 -7.75 0.42 14.58
CA LYS A 48 -6.97 0.05 15.78
C LYS A 48 -7.62 -1.10 16.55
N GLN A 49 -8.95 -1.10 16.68
CA GLN A 49 -9.69 -2.20 17.31
C GLN A 49 -9.60 -3.49 16.48
N GLY A 50 -9.77 -3.39 15.17
CA GLY A 50 -9.70 -4.51 14.25
C GLY A 50 -8.32 -5.15 14.17
N LEU A 51 -7.24 -4.39 14.38
CA LEU A 51 -5.87 -4.94 14.47
C LEU A 51 -5.73 -5.99 15.57
N GLU A 52 -6.47 -5.89 16.68
CA GLU A 52 -6.47 -6.88 17.76
C GLU A 52 -7.14 -8.21 17.34
N HIS A 53 -7.76 -8.22 16.15
CA HIS A 53 -8.36 -9.39 15.50
C HIS A 53 -7.61 -9.77 14.21
N THR A 54 -6.32 -9.43 14.11
CA THR A 54 -5.44 -9.87 13.03
C THR A 54 -4.46 -10.94 13.50
N TYR A 55 -3.99 -11.78 12.58
CA TYR A 55 -2.96 -12.79 12.86
C TYR A 55 -2.05 -13.00 11.66
N THR A 56 -0.87 -13.55 11.88
CA THR A 56 0.01 -13.99 10.80
C THR A 56 -0.37 -15.43 10.42
N PRO A 57 -0.83 -15.68 9.18
CA PRO A 57 -1.19 -17.02 8.76
C PRO A 57 0.06 -17.91 8.65
N THR A 58 -0.13 -19.20 8.86
CA THR A 58 0.88 -20.24 8.60
C THR A 58 1.04 -20.49 7.11
N ASP A 59 2.18 -21.03 6.69
CA ASP A 59 2.42 -21.38 5.28
C ASP A 59 1.36 -22.34 4.73
N ALA A 60 0.85 -23.26 5.56
CA ALA A 60 -0.21 -24.19 5.19
C ALA A 60 -1.56 -23.50 4.97
N GLU A 61 -1.92 -22.53 5.81
CA GLU A 61 -3.14 -21.71 5.62
C GLU A 61 -3.02 -20.86 4.35
N VAL A 62 -1.85 -20.26 4.11
CA VAL A 62 -1.58 -19.50 2.88
C VAL A 62 -1.74 -20.40 1.66
N GLU A 63 -1.15 -21.60 1.67
CA GLU A 63 -1.28 -22.56 0.58
C GLU A 63 -2.74 -22.96 0.35
N GLU A 64 -3.52 -23.19 1.41
CA GLU A 64 -4.95 -23.50 1.29
C GLU A 64 -5.74 -22.35 0.65
N PHE A 65 -5.47 -21.10 1.05
CA PHE A 65 -6.07 -19.93 0.42
C PHE A 65 -5.68 -19.82 -1.05
N GLU A 66 -4.40 -20.00 -1.38
CA GLU A 66 -3.89 -19.95 -2.76
C GLU A 66 -4.50 -21.05 -3.63
N GLN A 67 -4.62 -22.28 -3.12
CA GLN A 67 -5.26 -23.39 -3.82
C GLN A 67 -6.75 -23.13 -4.04
N THR A 68 -7.45 -22.59 -3.05
CA THR A 68 -8.87 -22.21 -3.18
C THR A 68 -9.04 -21.12 -4.23
N MET A 69 -8.15 -20.12 -4.21
CA MET A 69 -8.12 -19.05 -5.19
C MET A 69 -7.81 -19.55 -6.61
N ALA A 70 -6.86 -20.49 -6.75
CA ALA A 70 -6.50 -21.08 -8.03
C ALA A 70 -7.64 -21.90 -8.64
N LYS A 71 -8.38 -22.66 -7.81
CA LYS A 71 -9.57 -23.40 -8.25
C LYS A 71 -10.66 -22.46 -8.75
N LEU A 72 -10.92 -21.39 -8.01
CA LEU A 72 -11.83 -20.34 -8.47
C LEU A 72 -11.32 -19.78 -9.81
N ASP A 73 -10.07 -19.34 -9.91
CA ASP A 73 -9.54 -18.78 -11.15
C ASP A 73 -9.65 -19.77 -12.34
N GLN A 74 -9.49 -21.06 -12.10
CA GLN A 74 -9.74 -22.07 -13.13
C GLN A 74 -11.22 -22.10 -13.58
N GLU A 75 -12.16 -22.03 -12.65
CA GLU A 75 -13.60 -21.92 -12.95
C GLU A 75 -13.93 -20.63 -13.72
N PHE A 76 -13.26 -19.51 -13.39
CA PHE A 76 -13.40 -18.24 -14.11
C PHE A 76 -13.05 -18.37 -15.58
N TRP A 77 -11.87 -18.91 -15.86
CA TRP A 77 -11.34 -19.02 -17.21
C TRP A 77 -12.08 -20.09 -18.02
N ALA A 78 -12.74 -21.04 -17.35
CA ALA A 78 -13.61 -22.02 -17.99
C ALA A 78 -15.03 -21.48 -18.29
N ALA A 79 -15.44 -20.36 -17.66
CA ALA A 79 -16.78 -19.81 -17.84
C ALA A 79 -16.94 -19.08 -19.19
N PRO A 80 -18.05 -19.32 -19.94
CA PRO A 80 -18.24 -18.70 -21.26
C PRO A 80 -18.41 -17.18 -21.23
N VAL A 81 -18.88 -16.61 -20.12
CA VAL A 81 -18.91 -15.16 -19.88
C VAL A 81 -18.55 -14.92 -18.41
N PRO A 82 -17.31 -14.53 -18.12
CA PRO A 82 -16.93 -14.17 -16.77
C PRO A 82 -17.61 -12.85 -16.38
N GLY A 83 -18.37 -12.85 -15.27
CA GLY A 83 -19.14 -11.70 -14.79
C GLY A 83 -18.66 -11.15 -13.45
N LYS A 84 -19.15 -9.96 -13.05
CA LYS A 84 -18.83 -9.28 -11.78
C LYS A 84 -19.02 -10.14 -10.51
N GLU A 85 -19.88 -11.16 -10.59
CA GLU A 85 -20.12 -12.10 -9.49
C GLU A 85 -18.87 -12.94 -9.18
N PHE A 86 -18.01 -13.15 -10.18
CA PHE A 86 -16.79 -13.91 -10.04
C PHE A 86 -15.70 -13.13 -9.27
N ASP A 87 -15.47 -11.86 -9.63
CA ASP A 87 -14.54 -10.99 -8.91
C ASP A 87 -14.93 -10.85 -7.44
N ARG A 88 -16.25 -10.82 -7.16
CA ARG A 88 -16.78 -10.80 -5.80
C ARG A 88 -16.48 -12.11 -5.05
N LYS A 89 -16.60 -13.27 -5.71
CA LYS A 89 -16.27 -14.58 -5.11
C LYS A 89 -14.77 -14.71 -4.83
N ARG A 90 -13.90 -14.25 -5.73
CA ARG A 90 -12.45 -14.17 -5.50
C ARG A 90 -12.12 -13.37 -4.25
N LYS A 91 -12.60 -12.12 -4.17
CA LYS A 91 -12.36 -11.25 -3.00
C LYS A 91 -12.93 -11.83 -1.71
N ALA A 92 -14.00 -12.63 -1.77
CA ALA A 92 -14.67 -13.16 -0.59
C ALA A 92 -13.94 -14.32 0.12
N VAL A 93 -13.01 -15.04 -0.54
CA VAL A 93 -12.30 -16.16 0.09
C VAL A 93 -11.41 -15.68 1.22
N CYS A 94 -10.50 -14.76 0.91
CA CYS A 94 -9.61 -14.14 1.88
C CYS A 94 -9.25 -12.74 1.37
N PRO A 95 -10.05 -11.70 1.72
CA PRO A 95 -9.83 -10.36 1.21
C PRO A 95 -8.41 -9.87 1.49
N SER A 96 -7.85 -10.13 2.67
CA SER A 96 -6.53 -9.63 3.06
C SER A 96 -5.35 -10.30 2.36
N LEU A 97 -5.54 -11.42 1.67
CA LEU A 97 -4.50 -12.06 0.85
C LEU A 97 -4.74 -11.84 -0.65
N SER A 98 -5.83 -11.17 -1.03
CA SER A 98 -6.11 -10.85 -2.43
C SER A 98 -5.32 -9.62 -2.87
N ARG A 99 -4.56 -9.77 -3.94
CA ARG A 99 -3.84 -8.67 -4.62
C ARG A 99 -4.75 -7.56 -5.16
N ASP A 100 -6.05 -7.80 -5.25
CA ASP A 100 -7.04 -6.83 -5.75
C ASP A 100 -7.72 -6.04 -4.61
N THR A 101 -7.38 -6.35 -3.35
CA THR A 101 -7.90 -5.64 -2.18
C THR A 101 -7.25 -4.27 -2.05
N SER A 102 -5.92 -4.17 -2.22
CA SER A 102 -5.24 -2.87 -2.26
C SER A 102 -5.64 -2.00 -1.05
N ALA A 103 -6.06 -0.74 -1.24
CA ALA A 103 -6.43 0.16 -0.14
C ALA A 103 -7.65 -0.31 0.68
N GLU A 104 -8.47 -1.23 0.14
CA GLU A 104 -9.62 -1.81 0.88
C GLU A 104 -9.16 -2.65 2.08
N ILE A 105 -7.86 -2.99 2.18
CA ILE A 105 -7.30 -3.66 3.36
C ILE A 105 -7.56 -2.87 4.65
N LEU A 106 -7.62 -1.53 4.55
CA LEU A 106 -7.92 -0.65 5.67
C LEU A 106 -9.33 -0.93 6.21
N GLU A 107 -10.32 -1.05 5.33
CA GLU A 107 -11.69 -1.38 5.71
C GLU A 107 -11.83 -2.84 6.15
N VAL A 108 -11.12 -3.77 5.50
CA VAL A 108 -11.12 -5.20 5.87
C VAL A 108 -10.65 -5.37 7.31
N VAL A 109 -9.53 -4.75 7.68
CA VAL A 109 -9.01 -4.80 9.05
C VAL A 109 -9.93 -4.05 10.01
N ALA A 110 -10.44 -2.86 9.65
CA ALA A 110 -11.35 -2.10 10.52
C ALA A 110 -12.66 -2.83 10.85
N ASN A 111 -13.07 -3.80 10.03
CA ASN A 111 -14.24 -4.64 10.27
C ASN A 111 -13.90 -6.02 10.85
N ALA A 112 -12.63 -6.29 11.17
CA ALA A 112 -12.20 -7.55 11.77
C ALA A 112 -12.82 -7.73 13.16
N THR A 113 -13.21 -8.97 13.49
CA THR A 113 -13.79 -9.33 14.79
C THR A 113 -13.21 -10.65 15.27
N ALA A 114 -13.36 -10.97 16.56
CA ALA A 114 -12.91 -12.25 17.11
C ALA A 114 -13.53 -13.48 16.41
N GLY A 115 -14.75 -13.36 15.85
CA GLY A 115 -15.41 -14.44 15.10
C GLY A 115 -15.01 -14.51 13.62
N ALA A 116 -14.29 -13.52 13.11
CA ALA A 116 -13.80 -13.43 11.74
C ALA A 116 -12.43 -12.73 11.74
N PRO A 117 -11.38 -13.38 12.27
CA PRO A 117 -10.05 -12.79 12.33
C PRO A 117 -9.45 -12.68 10.93
N VAL A 118 -8.66 -11.63 10.71
CA VAL A 118 -8.09 -11.31 9.40
C VAL A 118 -6.62 -11.76 9.34
N PRO A 119 -6.25 -12.69 8.43
CA PRO A 119 -4.84 -13.03 8.23
C PRO A 119 -4.10 -11.89 7.53
N ILE A 120 -2.91 -11.53 8.03
CA ILE A 120 -2.06 -10.49 7.44
C ILE A 120 -0.69 -11.09 7.09
N ARG A 121 -0.32 -10.95 5.82
CA ARG A 121 1.02 -11.18 5.30
C ARG A 121 1.66 -9.84 4.95
N LEU A 122 2.94 -9.68 5.28
CA LEU A 122 3.67 -8.44 5.02
C LEU A 122 4.51 -8.58 3.75
N ASP A 123 4.12 -7.90 2.69
CA ASP A 123 4.84 -7.89 1.40
C ASP A 123 5.84 -6.72 1.30
N LEU A 124 6.48 -6.38 2.42
CA LEU A 124 7.32 -5.17 2.55
C LEU A 124 8.48 -5.12 1.54
N GLU A 125 9.08 -6.27 1.23
CA GLU A 125 10.24 -6.37 0.32
C GLU A 125 9.94 -5.81 -1.07
N PHE A 126 8.65 -5.81 -1.48
CA PHE A 126 8.22 -5.26 -2.76
C PHE A 126 8.52 -3.75 -2.89
N ILE A 127 8.70 -3.01 -1.79
CA ILE A 127 9.03 -1.58 -1.82
C ILE A 127 10.34 -1.28 -2.57
N HIS A 128 11.27 -2.24 -2.58
CA HIS A 128 12.57 -2.12 -3.24
C HIS A 128 12.57 -2.64 -4.68
N ASP A 129 11.44 -3.14 -5.18
CA ASP A 129 11.29 -3.47 -6.59
C ASP A 129 11.02 -2.20 -7.40
N GLY A 130 12.05 -1.41 -7.69
CA GLY A 130 11.89 -0.14 -8.41
C GLY A 130 11.38 -0.26 -9.84
N LEU A 131 11.38 -1.46 -10.41
CA LEU A 131 10.83 -1.73 -11.74
C LEU A 131 9.30 -1.88 -11.69
N PHE A 132 8.77 -2.47 -10.62
CA PHE A 132 7.36 -2.82 -10.52
C PHE A 132 6.60 -2.06 -9.43
N CYS A 133 7.24 -1.70 -8.32
CA CYS A 133 6.64 -0.90 -7.25
C CYS A 133 6.69 0.58 -7.61
N GLU A 134 5.59 1.06 -8.19
CA GLU A 134 5.49 2.44 -8.64
C GLU A 134 5.06 3.39 -7.52
N TRP A 135 4.27 2.89 -6.55
CA TRP A 135 3.70 3.68 -5.46
C TRP A 135 3.68 2.92 -4.14
N ALA A 136 3.84 3.64 -3.03
CA ALA A 136 3.48 3.11 -1.72
C ALA A 136 2.85 4.19 -0.85
N TYR A 137 1.84 3.80 -0.09
CA TYR A 137 1.15 4.67 0.86
C TYR A 137 1.38 4.11 2.25
N VAL A 138 2.02 4.88 3.11
CA VAL A 138 2.27 4.49 4.50
C VAL A 138 1.38 5.32 5.40
N VAL A 139 0.46 4.65 6.08
CA VAL A 139 -0.31 5.21 7.18
C VAL A 139 0.49 4.97 8.46
N ASP A 140 1.12 6.01 8.99
CA ASP A 140 1.80 5.94 10.27
C ASP A 140 0.85 6.38 11.38
N LEU A 141 0.38 5.42 12.18
CA LEU A 141 -0.54 5.66 13.29
C LEU A 141 0.18 6.14 14.56
N ASP A 142 1.51 5.96 14.65
CA ASP A 142 2.28 6.43 15.80
C ASP A 142 2.60 7.92 15.65
N ALA A 143 2.97 8.35 14.44
CA ALA A 143 3.26 9.74 14.11
C ALA A 143 2.05 10.50 13.56
N GLU A 144 0.93 9.82 13.31
CA GLU A 144 -0.30 10.37 12.70
C GLU A 144 -0.02 11.09 11.37
N VAL A 145 0.71 10.41 10.48
CA VAL A 145 1.05 10.93 9.14
C VAL A 145 0.70 9.93 8.03
N LEU A 146 0.23 10.46 6.91
CA LEU A 146 0.15 9.75 5.63
C LEU A 146 1.39 10.12 4.80
N GLU A 147 2.22 9.13 4.52
CA GLU A 147 3.38 9.27 3.64
C GLU A 147 3.11 8.64 2.28
N VAL A 148 3.46 9.36 1.22
CA VAL A 148 3.29 8.93 -0.17
C VAL A 148 4.68 8.78 -0.79
N PHE A 149 4.99 7.55 -1.19
CA PHE A 149 6.22 7.19 -1.88
C PHE A 149 5.95 6.88 -3.34
N CYS A 150 6.93 7.16 -4.21
CA CYS A 150 6.85 6.82 -5.62
C CYS A 150 8.21 6.40 -6.17
N GLY A 151 8.36 5.13 -6.56
CA GLY A 151 9.59 4.56 -7.08
C GLY A 151 10.83 4.76 -6.20
N ILE A 152 12.01 4.52 -6.78
CA ILE A 152 13.29 4.55 -6.09
C ILE A 152 14.10 5.78 -6.50
N GLU A 153 14.89 6.32 -5.58
CA GLU A 153 15.89 7.32 -5.87
C GLU A 153 17.20 7.03 -5.13
N GLU A 154 18.26 7.71 -5.55
CA GLU A 154 19.55 7.60 -4.87
C GLU A 154 19.49 8.30 -3.51
N GLU A 155 20.11 7.70 -2.49
CA GLU A 155 20.11 8.21 -1.12
C GLU A 155 20.86 9.56 -1.04
N TYR A 156 20.25 10.52 -0.34
CA TYR A 156 20.82 11.83 -0.03
C TYR A 156 20.50 12.22 1.42
N GLU A 157 21.13 13.30 1.89
CA GLU A 157 20.85 13.83 3.23
C GLU A 157 19.38 14.26 3.35
N GLY A 158 18.63 13.60 4.24
CA GLY A 158 17.18 13.80 4.41
C GLY A 158 16.31 12.77 3.68
N SER A 159 16.90 11.80 2.96
CA SER A 159 16.17 10.64 2.46
C SER A 159 15.50 9.86 3.59
N SER A 160 14.28 9.37 3.34
CA SER A 160 13.57 8.50 4.28
C SER A 160 14.38 7.24 4.55
N GLN A 161 14.54 6.90 5.83
CA GLN A 161 15.22 5.69 6.29
C GLN A 161 14.24 4.56 6.62
N ARG A 162 12.93 4.79 6.42
CA ARG A 162 11.85 3.91 6.90
C ARG A 162 11.96 2.46 6.42
N PHE A 163 12.47 2.26 5.20
CA PHE A 163 12.56 0.95 4.56
C PHE A 163 14.00 0.42 4.46
N LYS A 164 14.96 1.03 5.19
CA LYS A 164 16.38 0.67 5.07
C LYS A 164 16.70 -0.74 5.55
N ASP A 165 16.01 -1.19 6.60
CA ASP A 165 16.18 -2.51 7.19
C ASP A 165 15.26 -3.58 6.55
N VAL A 166 14.50 -3.21 5.51
CA VAL A 166 13.66 -4.16 4.77
C VAL A 166 14.52 -4.93 3.78
N PRO A 167 14.42 -6.28 3.72
CA PRO A 167 15.15 -7.06 2.74
C PRO A 167 14.90 -6.59 1.30
N GLY A 168 15.93 -6.67 0.47
CA GLY A 168 15.89 -6.16 -0.91
C GLY A 168 16.45 -4.75 -1.07
N ALA A 169 16.77 -4.04 0.02
CA ALA A 169 17.42 -2.73 -0.05
C ALA A 169 18.77 -2.80 -0.80
N VAL A 170 18.94 -1.92 -1.77
CA VAL A 170 20.19 -1.76 -2.53
C VAL A 170 20.99 -0.60 -1.94
N GLU A 171 22.31 -0.77 -1.84
CA GLU A 171 23.18 0.28 -1.29
C GLU A 171 23.01 1.59 -2.06
N LYS A 172 22.77 2.69 -1.33
CA LYS A 172 22.53 4.04 -1.87
C LYS A 172 21.25 4.21 -2.70
N GLU A 173 20.33 3.25 -2.66
CA GLU A 173 19.00 3.39 -3.27
C GLU A 173 17.93 3.29 -2.19
N VAL A 174 16.97 4.22 -2.22
CA VAL A 174 15.90 4.32 -1.22
C VAL A 174 14.56 4.61 -1.88
N PRO A 175 13.45 4.10 -1.32
CA PRO A 175 12.12 4.51 -1.73
C PRO A 175 11.96 6.02 -1.60
N SER A 176 11.50 6.68 -2.67
CA SER A 176 11.41 8.13 -2.70
C SER A 176 10.14 8.62 -2.01
N LEU A 177 10.31 9.23 -0.85
CA LEU A 177 9.24 9.95 -0.16
C LEU A 177 8.93 11.25 -0.93
N LEU A 178 7.74 11.32 -1.52
CA LEU A 178 7.28 12.51 -2.23
C LEU A 178 6.64 13.53 -1.28
N LYS A 179 5.76 13.04 -0.41
CA LYS A 179 4.93 13.91 0.42
C LYS A 179 4.52 13.21 1.70
N ALA A 180 4.50 13.96 2.79
CA ALA A 180 3.90 13.56 4.05
C ALA A 180 2.80 14.56 4.41
N TYR A 181 1.67 14.05 4.89
CA TYR A 181 0.54 14.83 5.38
C TYR A 181 0.27 14.42 6.83
N ALA A 182 0.31 15.36 7.77
CA ALA A 182 -0.23 15.10 9.10
C ALA A 182 -1.73 14.80 9.01
N PHE A 183 -2.26 13.93 9.85
CA PHE A 183 -3.69 13.62 9.87
C PHE A 183 -4.55 14.87 10.14
N ALA A 184 -4.04 15.79 10.95
CA ALA A 184 -4.67 17.09 11.20
C ALA A 184 -4.66 18.05 9.99
N GLU A 185 -3.79 17.79 9.00
CA GLU A 185 -3.57 18.65 7.82
C GLU A 185 -3.78 17.87 6.51
N LEU A 186 -4.64 16.85 6.53
CA LEU A 186 -5.01 16.12 5.32
C LEU A 186 -5.68 17.07 4.31
N PRO A 187 -5.38 16.93 3.00
CA PRO A 187 -6.08 17.68 1.96
C PRO A 187 -7.60 17.53 2.10
N VAL A 188 -8.35 18.63 2.01
CA VAL A 188 -9.80 18.62 2.20
C VAL A 188 -10.49 18.07 0.96
N THR A 189 -9.99 18.42 -0.22
CA THR A 189 -10.51 17.95 -1.50
C THR A 189 -9.55 16.98 -2.18
N ASP A 190 -10.09 16.16 -3.08
CA ASP A 190 -9.31 15.20 -3.86
C ASP A 190 -8.37 15.93 -4.83
N ASP A 191 -8.82 17.04 -5.41
CA ASP A 191 -8.02 17.90 -6.30
C ASP A 191 -6.81 18.50 -5.57
N GLU A 192 -6.97 18.96 -4.33
CA GLU A 192 -5.86 19.45 -3.49
C GLU A 192 -4.81 18.36 -3.25
N CYS A 193 -5.26 17.14 -2.94
CA CYS A 193 -4.38 16.00 -2.76
C CYS A 193 -3.58 15.71 -4.03
N ILE A 194 -4.28 15.56 -5.16
CA ILE A 194 -3.69 15.25 -6.46
C ILE A 194 -2.71 16.36 -6.89
N ALA A 195 -3.09 17.62 -6.73
CA ALA A 195 -2.23 18.76 -7.07
C ALA A 195 -0.98 18.79 -6.20
N GLY A 196 -1.11 18.52 -4.89
CA GLY A 196 0.02 18.45 -3.96
C GLY A 196 1.01 17.36 -4.33
N ILE A 197 0.52 16.17 -4.69
CA ILE A 197 1.38 15.05 -5.11
C ILE A 197 2.04 15.36 -6.47
N LYS A 198 1.31 15.92 -7.45
CA LYS A 198 1.88 16.33 -8.74
C LYS A 198 2.99 17.37 -8.58
N ALA A 199 2.80 18.36 -7.71
CA ALA A 199 3.82 19.34 -7.40
C ALA A 199 5.07 18.68 -6.78
N ALA A 200 4.90 17.72 -5.87
CA ALA A 200 6.01 16.97 -5.28
C ALA A 200 6.79 16.13 -6.30
N ILE A 201 6.11 15.52 -7.29
CA ILE A 201 6.76 14.81 -8.40
C ILE A 201 7.64 15.76 -9.20
N GLU A 202 7.14 16.95 -9.55
CA GLU A 202 7.93 17.93 -10.32
C GLU A 202 9.14 18.44 -9.53
N GLN A 203 8.98 18.71 -8.23
CA GLN A 203 10.10 19.10 -7.35
C GLN A 203 11.19 18.01 -7.31
N ARG A 204 10.78 16.74 -7.20
CA ARG A 204 11.71 15.62 -7.27
C ARG A 204 12.42 15.55 -8.62
N ARG A 205 11.70 15.72 -9.74
CA ARG A 205 12.28 15.71 -11.09
C ARG A 205 13.35 16.79 -11.24
N GLU A 206 13.08 18.00 -10.76
CA GLU A 206 14.06 19.09 -10.79
C GLU A 206 15.29 18.78 -9.92
N ARG A 207 15.10 18.29 -8.69
CA ARG A 207 16.20 17.83 -7.83
C ARG A 207 17.09 16.79 -8.52
N GLN A 208 16.48 15.81 -9.19
CA GLN A 208 17.21 14.77 -9.92
C GLN A 208 17.94 15.33 -11.15
N LYS A 209 17.34 16.28 -11.88
CA LYS A 209 18.01 16.96 -13.01
C LYS A 209 19.23 17.75 -12.52
N GLU A 210 19.10 18.48 -11.42
CA GLU A 210 20.22 19.23 -10.82
C GLU A 210 21.34 18.30 -10.35
N ALA A 211 21.02 17.21 -9.65
CA ALA A 211 22.00 16.22 -9.23
C ALA A 211 22.76 15.61 -10.43
N ARG A 212 22.04 15.30 -11.52
CA ARG A 212 22.63 14.79 -12.77
C ARG A 212 23.52 15.82 -13.48
N ARG A 213 23.19 17.12 -13.38
CA ARG A 213 24.04 18.20 -13.92
C ARG A 213 25.35 18.32 -13.14
N LYS A 214 25.27 18.38 -11.80
CA LYS A 214 26.45 18.47 -10.92
C LYS A 214 27.43 17.30 -11.06
N ARG A 215 26.97 16.12 -11.49
CA ARG A 215 27.85 14.96 -11.75
C ARG A 215 28.58 15.00 -13.09
N LYS A 216 28.13 15.84 -14.02
CA LYS A 216 28.72 15.97 -15.36
C LYS A 216 29.71 17.13 -15.45
N GLU A 217 29.76 18.01 -14.44
CA GLU A 217 30.73 19.08 -14.25
C GLU A 217 31.93 18.55 -13.45
#